data_AF-A0A932Z1R8-F1
#
_entry.id   AF-A0A932Z1R8-F1
#
_cell.length_a   1.000
_cell.length_b   1.000
_cell.length_c   1.000
_cell.angle_alpha   90.00
_cell.angle_beta   90.00
_cell.angle_gamma   90.00
#
_symmetry.space_group_name_H-M   'P 1'
#
loop_
_entity.id
_entity.type
_entity.pdbx_description
1 polymer ?
#
loop_
_entity_poly.entity_id
_entity_poly.type
_entity_poly.pdbx_seq_one_letter_code
_entity_poly.pdbx_strand_id
1 'polypeptide(L)'
;MIALTELFDELRLITGGKRGGDKIKLSNGKGELMNFDEKKKSFKRDTLVQAEKFLCLLAHETGWGYASGHWSWNNLSHFYLKKGVIKPSQGRYDELMSQNPISLAMTSTTGIEYTLDPENIF
;
A
#
# COMPACT_ATOMS: atom_id res chain seq x y z
N MET A 1 -22.42 12.98 -5.18
CA MET A 1 -21.98 12.18 -4.01
C MET A 1 -22.41 10.71 -4.12
N ILE A 2 -23.52 10.39 -4.81
CA ILE A 2 -24.06 9.02 -4.99
C ILE A 2 -23.07 8.04 -5.63
N ALA A 3 -22.44 8.39 -6.76
CA ALA A 3 -21.49 7.51 -7.44
C ALA A 3 -20.27 7.10 -6.58
N LEU A 4 -19.81 8.01 -5.70
CA LEU A 4 -18.71 7.69 -4.78
C LEU A 4 -19.16 6.70 -3.70
N THR A 5 -20.40 6.83 -3.23
CA THR A 5 -21.01 5.91 -2.26
C THR A 5 -21.18 4.52 -2.86
N GLU A 6 -21.68 4.44 -4.10
CA GLU A 6 -21.82 3.17 -4.84
C GLU A 6 -20.47 2.46 -5.02
N LEU A 7 -19.44 3.19 -5.45
CA LEU A 7 -18.07 2.66 -5.54
C LEU A 7 -17.57 2.08 -4.21
N PHE A 8 -17.75 2.82 -3.10
CA PHE A 8 -17.31 2.34 -1.79
C PHE A 8 -18.11 1.13 -1.30
N ASP A 9 -19.39 1.01 -1.67
CA ASP A 9 -20.19 -0.17 -1.36
C ASP A 9 -19.72 -1.40 -2.14
N GLU A 10 -19.41 -1.25 -3.43
CA GLU A 10 -18.83 -2.33 -4.23
C GLU A 10 -17.47 -2.79 -3.71
N LEU A 11 -16.61 -1.84 -3.34
CA LEU A 11 -15.32 -2.14 -2.70
C LEU A 11 -15.51 -2.91 -1.39
N ARG A 12 -16.48 -2.50 -0.57
CA ARG A 12 -16.81 -3.18 0.68
C ARG A 12 -17.27 -4.61 0.47
N LEU A 13 -17.99 -4.90 -0.62
CA LEU A 13 -18.43 -6.25 -0.96
C LEU A 13 -17.25 -7.16 -1.35
N ILE A 14 -16.24 -6.62 -2.05
CA ILE A 14 -15.04 -7.37 -2.42
C ILE A 14 -14.33 -7.93 -1.19
N THR A 15 -14.26 -7.18 -0.09
CA THR A 15 -13.55 -7.60 1.13
C THR A 15 -14.45 -8.25 2.19
N GLY A 16 -15.65 -8.70 1.81
CA GLY A 16 -16.55 -9.43 2.72
C GLY A 16 -17.36 -8.58 3.70
N GLY A 17 -17.69 -7.34 3.34
CA GLY A 17 -18.79 -6.59 3.96
C GLY A 17 -18.51 -5.89 5.30
N LYS A 18 -17.29 -6.00 5.84
CA LYS A 18 -16.92 -5.44 7.16
C LYS A 18 -16.66 -3.92 7.10
N ARG A 19 -16.77 -3.26 8.26
CA ARG A 19 -16.42 -1.83 8.43
C ARG A 19 -14.93 -1.62 8.12
N GLY A 20 -14.61 -0.68 7.21
CA GLY A 20 -13.26 -0.51 6.65
C GLY A 20 -12.90 -1.54 5.56
N GLY A 21 -13.92 -2.14 4.94
CA GLY A 21 -13.81 -3.09 3.83
C GLY A 21 -13.53 -2.43 2.47
N ASP A 22 -13.26 -1.13 2.43
CA ASP A 22 -12.76 -0.46 1.24
C ASP A 22 -11.29 -0.85 0.91
N LYS A 23 -10.65 -1.67 1.75
CA LYS A 23 -9.22 -1.98 1.68
C LYS A 23 -8.93 -3.47 1.79
N ILE A 24 -8.02 -3.94 0.94
CA ILE A 24 -7.44 -5.28 1.05
C ILE A 24 -6.29 -5.23 2.06
N LYS A 25 -6.41 -5.94 3.18
CA LYS A 25 -5.37 -5.97 4.22
C LYS A 25 -4.26 -6.95 3.85
N LEU A 26 -3.05 -6.42 3.67
CA LEU A 26 -1.84 -7.20 3.41
C LEU A 26 -0.95 -7.36 4.64
N SER A 27 -1.12 -6.52 5.66
CA SER A 27 -0.37 -6.57 6.92
C SER A 27 -1.25 -6.28 8.14
N ASN A 28 -0.73 -6.64 9.32
CA ASN A 28 -1.39 -6.36 10.59
C ASN A 28 -0.97 -5.00 11.16
N GLY A 29 -1.50 -4.62 12.33
CA GLY A 29 -1.18 -3.35 12.98
C GLY A 29 0.28 -3.20 13.44
N LYS A 30 1.06 -4.29 13.46
CA LYS A 30 2.49 -4.29 13.74
C LYS A 30 3.34 -4.19 12.47
N GLY A 31 2.71 -4.18 11.30
CA GLY A 31 3.38 -4.17 10.00
C GLY A 31 3.71 -5.55 9.46
N GLU A 32 3.48 -6.64 10.19
CA GLU A 32 3.79 -8.00 9.73
C GLU A 32 2.82 -8.43 8.61
N LEU A 33 3.35 -9.05 7.55
CA LEU A 33 2.52 -9.57 6.46
C LEU A 33 1.47 -10.57 6.96
N MET A 34 0.27 -10.43 6.42
CA MET A 34 -0.85 -11.34 6.64
C MET A 34 -1.15 -12.08 5.34
N ASN A 35 -1.63 -13.32 5.48
CA ASN A 35 -2.04 -14.13 4.34
C ASN A 35 -0.95 -14.31 3.27
N PHE A 36 0.32 -14.23 3.66
CA PHE A 36 1.46 -14.49 2.77
C PHE A 36 2.06 -15.87 3.09
N ASP A 37 2.33 -16.65 2.07
CA ASP A 37 3.02 -17.94 2.17
C ASP A 37 4.49 -17.71 1.83
N GLU A 38 5.36 -17.71 2.84
CA GLU A 38 6.80 -17.50 2.68
C GLU A 38 7.48 -18.55 1.80
N LYS A 39 6.96 -19.79 1.76
CA LYS A 39 7.56 -20.86 0.93
C LYS A 39 7.25 -20.63 -0.54
N LYS A 40 6.02 -20.21 -0.84
CA LYS A 40 5.56 -19.93 -2.22
C LYS A 40 5.86 -18.50 -2.66
N LYS A 41 6.23 -17.63 -1.72
CA LYS A 41 6.38 -16.19 -1.92
C LYS A 41 5.14 -15.60 -2.60
N SER A 42 3.96 -15.93 -2.07
CA SER A 42 2.67 -15.57 -2.67
C SER A 42 1.60 -15.33 -1.61
N PHE A 43 0.63 -14.46 -1.88
CA PHE A 43 -0.53 -14.32 -1.01
C PHE A 43 -1.50 -15.52 -1.15
N LYS A 44 -2.28 -15.77 -0.10
CA LYS A 44 -3.36 -16.78 -0.11
C LYS A 44 -4.38 -16.46 -1.20
N ARG A 45 -5.00 -17.52 -1.74
CA ARG A 45 -5.95 -17.43 -2.87
C ARG A 45 -7.04 -16.38 -2.65
N ASP A 46 -7.63 -16.32 -1.46
CA ASP A 46 -8.71 -15.38 -1.17
C ASP A 46 -8.26 -13.91 -1.31
N THR A 47 -7.05 -13.58 -0.85
CA THR A 47 -6.46 -12.24 -1.00
C THR A 47 -6.20 -11.91 -2.46
N LEU A 48 -5.71 -12.88 -3.25
CA LEU A 48 -5.49 -12.70 -4.69
C LEU A 48 -6.82 -12.48 -5.44
N VAL A 49 -7.85 -13.25 -5.12
CA VAL A 49 -9.19 -13.08 -5.71
C VAL A 49 -9.78 -11.70 -5.37
N GLN A 50 -9.55 -11.20 -4.15
CA GLN A 50 -9.95 -9.83 -3.78
C GLN A 50 -9.21 -8.78 -4.62
N ALA A 51 -7.90 -8.94 -4.81
CA ALA A 51 -7.09 -8.02 -5.62
C ALA A 51 -7.53 -8.03 -7.09
N GLU A 52 -7.79 -9.21 -7.67
CA GLU A 52 -8.30 -9.34 -9.04
C GLU A 52 -9.66 -8.66 -9.21
N LYS A 53 -10.59 -8.88 -8.27
CA LYS A 53 -11.91 -8.20 -8.31
C LYS A 53 -11.78 -6.69 -8.21
N PHE A 54 -10.87 -6.20 -7.37
CA PHE A 54 -10.61 -4.78 -7.23
C PHE A 54 -10.05 -4.17 -8.53
N LEU A 55 -9.07 -4.83 -9.15
CA LEU A 55 -8.50 -4.38 -10.42
C LEU A 55 -9.52 -4.40 -11.56
N CYS A 56 -10.39 -5.42 -11.62
CA CYS A 56 -11.49 -5.48 -12.57
C CYS A 56 -12.50 -4.34 -12.37
N LEU A 57 -12.84 -4.01 -11.13
CA LEU A 57 -13.72 -2.88 -10.81
C LEU A 57 -13.09 -1.56 -11.27
N LEU A 58 -11.82 -1.31 -10.92
CA LEU A 58 -11.13 -0.11 -11.38
C LEU A 58 -11.07 -0.01 -12.90
N ALA A 59 -10.79 -1.12 -13.59
CA ALA A 59 -10.80 -1.19 -15.04
C ALA A 59 -12.16 -0.80 -15.63
N HIS A 60 -13.25 -1.28 -15.05
CA HIS A 60 -14.60 -0.92 -15.45
C HIS A 60 -14.87 0.58 -15.29
N GLU A 61 -14.59 1.13 -14.11
CA GLU A 61 -14.88 2.53 -13.76
C GLU A 61 -14.01 3.54 -14.53
N THR A 62 -12.77 3.18 -14.84
CA THR A 62 -11.80 4.07 -15.52
C THR A 62 -11.75 3.86 -17.03
N GLY A 63 -12.33 2.78 -17.54
CA GLY A 63 -12.16 2.33 -18.93
C GLY A 63 -10.77 1.75 -19.23
N TRP A 64 -9.93 1.51 -18.21
CA TRP A 64 -8.62 0.90 -18.40
C TRP A 64 -8.75 -0.60 -18.67
N GLY A 65 -7.89 -1.13 -19.52
CA GLY A 65 -7.80 -2.58 -19.75
C GLY A 65 -7.00 -3.25 -18.63
N TYR A 66 -7.64 -4.09 -17.81
CA TYR A 66 -6.92 -4.98 -16.90
C TYR A 66 -6.37 -6.21 -17.65
N ALA A 67 -5.07 -6.20 -17.96
CA ALA A 67 -4.37 -7.29 -18.62
C ALA A 67 -3.83 -8.30 -17.60
N SER A 68 -4.68 -9.18 -17.07
CA SER A 68 -4.33 -10.14 -16.00
C SER A 68 -3.10 -11.00 -16.31
N GLY A 69 -2.87 -11.37 -17.58
CA GLY A 69 -1.70 -12.16 -18.01
C GLY A 69 -0.35 -11.46 -17.85
N HIS A 70 -0.33 -10.14 -17.62
CA HIS A 70 0.90 -9.37 -17.37
C HIS A 70 1.21 -9.21 -15.87
N TRP A 71 0.36 -9.74 -14.99
CA TRP A 71 0.56 -9.70 -13.55
C TRP A 71 1.16 -11.01 -13.05
N SER A 72 2.16 -10.92 -12.17
CA SER A 72 2.68 -12.06 -11.40
C SER A 72 2.19 -11.99 -9.97
N TRP A 73 1.58 -13.06 -9.50
CA TRP A 73 1.11 -13.22 -8.11
C TRP A 73 1.99 -14.16 -7.27
N ASN A 74 3.07 -14.67 -7.86
CA ASN A 74 3.98 -15.64 -7.27
C ASN A 74 5.40 -15.09 -7.26
N ASN A 75 6.26 -15.69 -6.43
CA ASN A 75 7.68 -15.31 -6.30
C ASN A 75 7.87 -13.83 -5.95
N LEU A 76 6.97 -13.28 -5.15
CA LEU A 76 7.00 -11.89 -4.70
C LEU A 76 8.09 -11.70 -3.64
N SER A 77 8.84 -10.61 -3.76
CA SER A 77 9.64 -10.08 -2.67
C SER A 77 8.85 -8.99 -1.95
N HIS A 78 8.98 -8.93 -0.63
CA HIS A 78 8.38 -7.88 0.17
C HIS A 78 9.47 -7.20 0.99
N PHE A 79 9.30 -5.90 1.20
CA PHE A 79 10.28 -5.04 1.86
C PHE A 79 9.55 -4.07 2.78
N TYR A 80 10.17 -3.69 3.89
CA TYR A 80 9.58 -2.78 4.86
C TYR A 80 10.21 -1.40 4.76
N LEU A 81 9.39 -0.39 4.49
CA LEU A 81 9.80 1.00 4.50
C LEU A 81 9.25 1.69 5.75
N LYS A 82 10.04 2.59 6.33
CA LYS A 82 9.64 3.35 7.51
C LYS A 82 9.26 4.76 7.11
N LYS A 83 7.97 5.09 7.21
CA LYS A 83 7.48 6.46 7.09
C LYS A 83 7.66 7.21 8.41
N GLY A 84 8.07 8.47 8.35
CA GLY A 84 8.14 9.36 9.50
C GLY A 84 7.79 10.81 9.15
N VAL A 85 7.67 11.63 10.19
CA VAL A 85 7.50 13.08 10.07
C VAL A 85 8.30 13.78 11.15
N ILE A 86 9.06 14.82 10.77
CA ILE A 86 9.77 15.70 11.70
C ILE A 86 9.31 17.15 11.51
N LYS A 87 9.46 17.97 12.57
CA LYS A 87 9.26 19.41 12.43
C LYS A 87 10.41 20.04 11.62
N PRO A 88 10.15 21.05 10.77
CA PRO A 88 11.19 21.71 10.01
C PRO A 88 12.15 22.48 10.93
N SER A 89 13.42 22.12 10.90
CA SER A 89 14.53 22.84 11.52
C SER A 89 15.83 22.31 10.94
N GLN A 90 16.85 23.15 10.78
CA GLN A 90 18.13 22.73 10.18
C GLN A 90 18.72 21.48 10.85
N GLY A 91 18.86 21.47 12.17
CA GLY A 91 19.47 20.31 12.86
C GLY A 91 18.70 19.00 12.67
N ARG A 92 17.36 19.02 12.68
CA ARG A 92 16.56 17.81 12.40
C ARG A 92 16.63 17.39 10.93
N TYR A 93 16.76 18.37 10.03
CA TYR A 93 16.94 18.09 8.61
C TYR A 93 18.29 17.39 8.39
N ASP A 94 19.37 17.90 8.98
CA ASP A 94 20.70 17.30 8.88
C ASP A 94 20.72 15.88 9.49
N GLU A 95 20.07 15.69 10.64
CA GLU A 95 19.89 14.35 11.25
C GLU A 95 19.10 13.41 10.33
N LEU A 96 18.03 13.88 9.69
CA LEU A 96 17.27 13.09 8.72
C LEU A 96 18.15 12.73 7.51
N MET A 97 18.87 13.68 6.93
CA MET A 97 19.73 13.43 5.77
C MET A 97 20.85 12.45 6.08
N SER A 98 21.35 12.41 7.33
CA SER A 98 22.33 11.41 7.78
C SER A 98 21.78 9.97 7.77
N GLN A 99 20.45 9.80 7.79
CA GLN A 99 19.77 8.51 7.69
C GLN A 99 19.51 8.08 6.24
N ASN A 100 19.98 8.85 5.24
CA ASN A 100 19.83 8.57 3.82
C ASN A 100 18.36 8.24 3.41
N PRO A 101 17.42 9.19 3.55
CA PRO A 101 16.02 8.93 3.23
C PRO A 101 15.83 8.72 1.73
N ILE A 102 15.07 7.69 1.36
CA ILE A 102 14.75 7.38 -0.05
C ILE A 102 13.75 8.38 -0.64
N SER A 103 12.98 9.06 0.20
CA SER A 103 12.12 10.17 -0.21
C SER A 103 11.92 11.15 0.94
N LEU A 104 11.75 12.43 0.60
CA LEU A 104 11.25 13.45 1.50
C LEU A 104 10.28 14.39 0.81
N ALA A 105 9.37 14.97 1.58
CA ALA A 105 8.48 16.04 1.14
C ALA A 105 8.20 17.01 2.29
N MET A 106 8.27 18.32 2.02
CA MET A 106 7.85 19.34 2.98
C MET A 106 6.34 19.57 2.84
N THR A 107 5.59 19.37 3.92
CA THR A 107 4.13 19.59 3.94
C THR A 107 3.81 20.93 4.55
N SER A 108 3.15 21.82 3.80
CA SER A 108 2.49 23.07 4.22
C SER A 108 3.13 23.81 5.41
N THR A 109 4.47 23.85 5.48
CA THR A 109 5.31 24.34 6.59
C THR A 109 5.19 23.63 7.97
N THR A 110 4.40 22.57 8.11
CA THR A 110 4.18 21.91 9.41
C THR A 110 5.10 20.72 9.65
N GLY A 111 5.62 20.10 8.59
CA GLY A 111 6.47 18.93 8.71
C GLY A 111 7.33 18.65 7.48
N ILE A 112 8.37 17.86 7.70
CA ILE A 112 9.07 17.14 6.64
C ILE A 112 8.66 15.68 6.81
N GLU A 113 7.86 15.19 5.88
CA GLU A 113 7.55 13.78 5.76
C GLU A 113 8.70 13.08 5.03
N TYR A 114 9.05 11.89 5.47
CA TYR A 114 10.16 11.13 4.89
C TYR A 114 9.89 9.64 4.93
N THR A 115 10.63 8.93 4.08
CA THR A 115 10.67 7.47 4.06
C THR A 115 12.12 7.01 4.18
N LEU A 116 12.37 6.08 5.09
CA LEU A 116 13.64 5.38 5.22
C LEU A 116 13.50 3.96 4.69
N ASP A 117 14.60 3.44 4.16
CA ASP A 117 14.78 2.04 3.83
C ASP A 117 15.79 1.42 4.83
N PRO A 118 15.31 0.82 5.94
CA PRO A 118 16.20 0.27 6.96
C PRO A 118 17.04 -0.91 6.48
N GLU A 119 16.61 -1.58 5.41
CA GLU A 119 17.27 -2.76 4.86
C GLU A 119 18.19 -2.40 3.67
N ASN A 120 18.20 -1.13 3.26
CA ASN A 120 19.05 -0.57 2.19
C ASN A 120 18.97 -1.39 0.89
N ILE A 121 17.74 -1.62 0.47
CA ILE A 121 17.35 -2.39 -0.71
C ILE A 121 17.36 -1.52 -1.95
N PHE A 122 17.06 -0.23 -1.80
CA PHE A 122 17.03 0.77 -2.86
C PHE A 122 18.15 1.80 -2.73
#